data_AF-A0A1C3PEP6-F1
#
_entry.id   AF-A0A1C3PEP6-F1
#
_cell.length_a   1.000
_cell.length_b   1.000
_cell.length_c   1.000
_cell.angle_alpha   90.00
_cell.angle_beta   90.00
_cell.angle_gamma   90.00
#
_symmetry.space_group_name_H-M   'P 1'
#
loop_
_entity.id
_entity.type
_entity.pdbx_description
1 polymer ?
#
loop_
_entity_poly.entity_id
_entity_poly.type
_entity_poly.pdbx_seq_one_letter_code
_entity_poly.pdbx_strand_id
1 'polypeptide(L)' 'MEAIERDAIVQSLLNADGNRTLTARALDMSRATIYRRIRQYGIEIPSSSV' A
#
# COMPACT_ATOMS: atom_id res chain seq x y z
N MET A 1 -10.20 13.21 2.86
CA MET A 1 -10.29 11.81 2.39
C MET A 1 -8.93 11.28 1.95
N GLU A 2 -8.13 12.04 1.18
CA GLU A 2 -6.83 11.56 0.66
C GLU A 2 -5.84 11.10 1.74
N ALA A 3 -5.78 11.79 2.89
CA ALA A 3 -4.94 11.37 4.02
C ALA A 3 -5.35 9.99 4.60
N ILE A 4 -6.66 9.75 4.74
CA ILE A 4 -7.20 8.48 5.28
C ILE A 4 -6.87 7.32 4.33
N GLU A 5 -7.03 7.54 3.03
CA GLU A 5 -6.69 6.53 2.02
C GLU A 5 -5.19 6.22 2.01
N ARG A 6 -4.34 7.26 2.08
CA ARG A 6 -2.88 7.09 2.20
C ARG A 6 -2.52 6.28 3.43
N ASP A 7 -3.08 6.62 4.58
CA ASP A 7 -2.76 5.95 5.85
C ASP A 7 -3.23 4.50 5.84
N ALA A 8 -4.40 4.20 5.27
CA ALA A 8 -4.87 2.83 5.09
C ALA A 8 -3.91 2.01 4.21
N ILE A 9 -3.39 2.59 3.13
CA ILE A 9 -2.40 1.94 2.25
C ILE A 9 -1.08 1.71 2.98
N VAL A 10 -0.57 2.69 3.72
CA VAL A 10 0.68 2.55 4.48
C VAL A 10 0.55 1.45 5.55
N GLN A 11 -0.52 1.47 6.35
CA GLN A 11 -0.77 0.46 7.37
C GLN A 11 -0.90 -0.94 6.77
N SER A 12 -1.61 -1.07 5.65
CA SER A 12 -1.77 -2.35 4.96
C SER A 12 -0.46 -2.85 4.34
N LEU A 13 0.41 -1.95 3.86
CA LEU A 13 1.76 -2.30 3.40
C LEU A 13 2.64 -2.78 4.56
N LEU A 14 2.60 -2.12 5.71
CA LEU A 14 3.36 -2.54 6.90
C LEU A 14 2.91 -3.91 7.40
N ASN A 15 1.59 -4.14 7.51
CA ASN A 15 1.03 -5.43 7.92
C ASN A 15 1.33 -6.55 6.91
N ALA A 16 1.54 -6.21 5.65
CA ALA A 16 1.86 -7.13 4.58
C ALA A 16 3.37 -7.27 4.32
N ASP A 17 4.22 -6.67 5.16
CA ASP A 17 5.68 -6.63 4.98
C ASP A 17 6.08 -6.16 3.56
N GLY A 18 5.49 -5.06 3.11
CA GLY A 18 5.70 -4.50 1.77
C GLY A 18 5.05 -5.29 0.62
N ASN A 19 4.34 -6.39 0.89
CA ASN A 19 3.70 -7.19 -0.15
C ASN A 19 2.44 -6.51 -0.72
N ARG A 20 2.66 -5.78 -1.81
CA ARG A 20 1.64 -5.09 -2.60
C ARG A 20 0.44 -5.94 -3.03
N THR A 21 0.61 -7.24 -3.24
CA THR A 21 -0.50 -8.13 -3.63
C THR A 21 -1.39 -8.43 -2.43
N LEU A 22 -0.81 -8.65 -1.26
CA LEU A 22 -1.55 -8.83 -0.01
C LEU A 22 -2.23 -7.52 0.40
N THR A 23 -1.55 -6.38 0.26
CA THR A 23 -2.15 -5.05 0.50
C THR A 23 -3.38 -4.81 -0.38
N ALA A 24 -3.29 -5.13 -1.68
CA ALA A 24 -4.41 -4.99 -2.61
C ALA A 24 -5.62 -5.84 -2.18
N ARG A 25 -5.37 -7.09 -1.76
CA ARG A 25 -6.42 -7.97 -1.24
C ARG A 25 -7.01 -7.47 0.07
N ALA A 26 -6.19 -6.97 0.99
CA ALA A 26 -6.62 -6.48 2.29
C ALA A 26 -7.48 -5.21 2.20
N LEU A 27 -7.25 -4.38 1.18
CA LEU A 27 -8.00 -3.14 0.95
C LEU A 27 -9.17 -3.31 -0.05
N ASP A 28 -9.43 -4.53 -0.52
CA ASP A 28 -10.39 -4.84 -1.59
C ASP A 28 -10.19 -3.97 -2.85
N MET A 29 -8.92 -3.77 -3.22
CA MET A 29 -8.52 -2.96 -4.35
C MET A 29 -7.80 -3.79 -5.40
N SER A 30 -7.94 -3.39 -6.67
CA SER A 30 -7.09 -3.96 -7.72
C SER A 30 -5.61 -3.62 -7.48
N ARG A 31 -4.70 -4.52 -7.89
CA ARG A 31 -3.26 -4.27 -7.82
C ARG A 31 -2.87 -2.99 -8.57
N ALA A 32 -3.49 -2.72 -9.72
CA ALA A 32 -3.26 -1.51 -10.51
C ALA A 32 -3.63 -0.23 -9.74
N THR A 33 -4.73 -0.24 -9.00
CA THR A 33 -5.12 0.86 -8.12
C THR A 33 -4.07 1.09 -7.04
N ILE A 34 -3.64 0.04 -6.34
CA ILE A 34 -2.59 0.16 -5.30
C ILE A 34 -1.30 0.74 -5.88
N TYR A 35 -0.82 0.25 -7.03
CA TYR A 35 0.37 0.80 -7.67
C TYR A 35 0.24 2.29 -8.00
N ARG A 36 -0.91 2.71 -8.53
CA ARG A 36 -1.18 4.11 -8.84
C ARG A 36 -1.17 4.97 -7.58
N ARG A 37 -1.85 4.51 -6.52
CA ARG A 37 -1.94 5.23 -5.23
C ARG A 37 -0.57 5.32 -4.54
N ILE A 38 0.21 4.25 -4.53
CA ILE A 38 1.58 4.27 -3.98
C ILE A 38 2.43 5.33 -4.69
N ARG A 39 2.40 5.38 -6.03
CA ARG A 39 3.12 6.42 -6.79
C ARG A 39 2.56 7.82 -6.55
N GLN A 40 1.23 7.97 -6.53
CA GLN A 40 0.56 9.25 -6.33
C GLN A 40 0.86 9.86 -4.96
N TYR A 41 0.91 9.03 -3.92
CA TYR A 41 1.15 9.47 -2.55
C TYR A 41 2.63 9.44 -2.13
N GLY A 42 3.54 9.04 -3.03
CA GLY A 42 4.96 8.91 -2.72
C GLY A 42 5.23 7.93 -1.57
N ILE A 43 4.47 6.84 -1.50
CA ILE A 43 4.63 5.86 -0.41
C ILE A 43 5.86 5.00 -0.70
N GLU A 44 6.83 5.04 0.22
CA GLU A 44 7.97 4.13 0.21
C GLU A 44 7.53 2.76 0.72
N ILE A 45 7.80 1.72 -0.07
CA ILE A 45 7.50 0.35 0.32
C ILE A 45 8.65 -0.10 1.22
N PRO A 46 8.38 -0.56 2.46
CA PRO A 46 9.42 -1.12 3.29
C PRO A 46 10.05 -2.29 2.53
N SER A 47 11.31 -2.13 2.15
CA SER A 47 12.13 -3.23 1.65
C SER A 47 12.45 -4.08 2.86
N SER A 48 12.00 -5.33 2.89
CA SER A 48 12.43 -6.33 3.87
C SER A 48 13.94 -6.56 3.67
N SER A 49 14.77 -5.63 4.13
CA SER A 49 16.20 -5.83 4.30
C SER A 49 16.38 -6.45 5.67
N VAL A 50 16.26 -7.77 5.70
CA VAL A 50 16.95 -8.62 6.67
C VAL A 50 18.34 -8.93 6.16
#